data_AF-A0A329RLC3-F1
#
_entry.id   AF-A0A329RLC3-F1
#
_cell.length_a   1.000
_cell.length_b   1.000
_cell.length_c   1.000
_cell.angle_alpha   90.00
_cell.angle_beta   90.00
_cell.angle_gamma   90.00
#
_symmetry.space_group_name_H-M   'P 1'
#
loop_
_entity.id
_entity.type
_entity.pdbx_description
1 polymer ?
#
loop_
_entity_poly.entity_id
_entity_poly.type
_entity_poly.pdbx_seq_one_letter_code
_entity_poly.pdbx_strand_id
1 'polypeptide(L)' 'MWEQLTDAARASLDDPENFGQADVPFSDENFSE' A
#
# COMPACT_ATOMS: atom_id res chain seq x y z
N MET A 1 -2.35 -10.29 6.39
CA MET A 1 -2.07 -10.50 4.96
C MET A 1 -1.18 -9.39 4.41
N TRP A 2 -1.44 -8.12 4.73
CA TRP A 2 -0.51 -7.01 4.47
C TRP A 2 0.84 -7.16 5.20
N GLU A 3 0.80 -7.54 6.48
CA GLU A 3 1.99 -7.80 7.33
C GLU A 3 2.87 -8.97 6.86
N GLN A 4 2.41 -9.77 5.88
CA GLN A 4 3.20 -10.86 5.29
C GLN A 4 4.06 -10.39 4.11
N LEU A 5 3.82 -9.16 3.62
CA LEU A 5 4.60 -8.56 2.56
C LEU A 5 5.92 -8.00 3.12
N THR A 6 6.98 -8.17 2.33
CA THR A 6 8.28 -7.56 2.62
C THR A 6 8.16 -6.03 2.65
N ASP A 7 9.00 -5.37 3.44
CA ASP A 7 8.97 -3.91 3.59
C ASP A 7 9.08 -3.16 2.26
N ALA A 8 9.88 -3.68 1.32
CA ALA A 8 10.01 -3.11 -0.02
C ALA A 8 8.71 -3.20 -0.83
N ALA A 9 7.97 -4.31 -0.69
CA ALA A 9 6.68 -4.48 -1.35
C ALA A 9 5.62 -3.56 -0.75
N ARG A 10 5.62 -3.38 0.59
CA ARG A 10 4.72 -2.42 1.24
C ARG A 10 5.02 -0.98 0.82
N ALA A 11 6.28 -0.57 0.86
CA ALA A 11 6.69 0.77 0.41
C ALA A 11 6.33 1.05 -1.07
N SER A 12 6.42 0.04 -1.94
CA SER A 12 6.05 0.20 -3.36
C SER A 12 4.53 0.29 -3.54
N LEU A 13 3.76 -0.39 -2.69
CA LEU A 13 2.30 -0.38 -2.73
C LEU A 13 1.70 0.86 -2.02
N ASP A 14 2.41 1.41 -1.03
CA ASP A 14 2.04 2.64 -0.31
C ASP A 14 2.40 3.91 -1.08
N ASP A 15 3.25 3.83 -2.10
CA ASP A 15 3.64 4.99 -2.90
C ASP A 15 2.50 5.36 -3.88
N PRO A 16 1.84 6.53 -3.68
CA PRO A 16 0.72 6.96 -4.51
C PRO A 16 1.13 7.29 -5.94
N GLU A 17 2.41 7.56 -6.21
CA GLU A 17 2.91 7.82 -7.55
C GLU A 17 2.92 6.55 -8.43
N ASN A 18 2.93 5.35 -7.81
CA ASN A 18 2.95 4.07 -8.55
C ASN A 18 1.60 3.71 -9.18
N PHE A 19 0.51 4.34 -8.76
CA PHE A 19 -0.85 3.99 -9.20
C PHE A 19 -1.59 5.15 -9.89
N GLY A 20 -0.95 6.32 -10.00
CA GLY A 20 -1.47 7.47 -10.75
C GLY A 20 -2.73 8.09 -10.13
N GLN A 21 -3.91 7.58 -10.49
CA GLN A 21 -5.21 8.00 -9.92
C GLN A 21 -5.90 6.89 -9.13
N ALA A 22 -5.32 5.69 -9.08
CA ALA A 22 -5.85 4.59 -8.29
C ALA A 22 -5.17 4.57 -6.92
N ASP A 23 -5.97 4.39 -5.86
CA ASP A 23 -5.45 4.23 -4.50
C ASP A 23 -5.48 2.76 -4.11
N VAL A 24 -4.45 2.30 -3.38
CA VAL A 24 -4.43 0.95 -2.82
C VAL A 24 -5.35 0.91 -1.60
N PRO A 25 -6.46 0.14 -1.62
CA PRO A 25 -7.50 0.22 -0.59
C PRO A 25 -7.16 -0.55 0.70
N PHE A 26 -5.98 -1.16 0.77
CA PHE A 26 -5.51 -1.95 1.90
C PHE A 26 -4.08 -1.58 2.33
N SER A 27 -3.58 -0.43 1.87
CA SER A 27 -2.32 0.17 2.34
C SER A 27 -2.43 0.63 3.79
N ASP A 28 -1.29 0.87 4.43
CA ASP A 28 -1.27 1.38 5.82
C ASP A 28 -1.99 2.74 5.94
N GLU A 29 -2.03 3.54 4.86
CA GLU A 29 -2.74 4.83 4.83
C GLU A 29 -4.26 4.72 4.59
N ASN A 30 -4.73 3.67 3.91
CA ASN A 30 -6.14 3.52 3.52
C ASN A 30 -6.88 2.43 4.31
N PHE A 31 -6.16 1.61 5.07
CA PHE A 31 -6.74 0.60 5.94
C PHE A 31 -6.95 1.17 7.35
N SER A 32 -8.15 1.70 7.60
CA SER A 32 -8.60 1.97 8.97
C SER A 32 -9.12 0.67 9.58
N GLU A 33 -8.62 0.32 10.77
CA GLU A 33 -9.08 -0.83 11.57
C GLU A 33 -10.58 -0.76 11.90
#